data_AF-A0A9E4N8H9-F1
#
_entry.id   AF-A0A9E4N8H9-F1
#
_cell.length_a   1.000
_cell.length_b   1.000
_cell.length_c   1.000
_cell.angle_alpha   90.00
_cell.angle_beta   90.00
_cell.angle_gamma   90.00
#
_symmetry.space_group_name_H-M   'P 1'
#
loop_
_entity.id
_entity.type
_entity.pdbx_description
1 polymer ?
#
loop_
_entity_poly.entity_id
_entity_poly.type
_entity_poly.pdbx_seq_one_letter_code
_entity_poly.pdbx_strand_id
1 'polypeptide(L)'
;MNKWLVTATLALSFTVGLAQAAGNAEEGKNKSATCAGCHGAEGNSPLNPVWPKIAGQHPAYIEKQIKDFKANKRSDPMMTPMAMPLSDQDIADLAAYYSSQTVKTGVAAADKVEAGERLYRAGNADTGVAACMACHGPSGAGNPQANFPAIAGQHAAYVEKAL
;
A
#
# COMPACT_ATOMS: atom_id res chain seq x y z
N MET A 1 6.71 -57.46 46.19
CA MET A 1 5.93 -56.21 46.34
C MET A 1 6.57 -55.16 45.44
N ASN A 2 5.88 -54.83 44.35
CA ASN A 2 6.39 -54.13 43.17
C ASN A 2 6.76 -52.67 43.45
N LYS A 3 7.89 -52.22 42.91
CA LYS A 3 8.17 -50.80 42.65
C LYS A 3 8.20 -50.58 41.14
N TRP A 4 7.14 -49.98 40.60
CA TRP A 4 7.08 -49.51 39.22
C TRP A 4 7.65 -48.09 39.16
N LEU A 5 8.72 -47.91 38.39
CA LEU A 5 9.24 -46.60 38.00
C LEU A 5 8.37 -46.05 36.88
N VAL A 6 7.66 -44.95 37.15
CA VAL A 6 6.94 -44.18 36.12
C VAL A 6 7.88 -43.07 35.66
N THR A 7 8.48 -43.25 34.48
CA THR A 7 9.16 -42.19 33.75
C THR A 7 8.13 -41.30 33.08
N ALA A 8 8.03 -40.05 33.52
CA ALA A 8 7.20 -39.01 32.92
C ALA A 8 7.90 -38.45 31.66
N THR A 9 7.41 -38.81 30.48
CA THR A 9 7.86 -38.23 29.21
C THR A 9 7.15 -36.87 29.00
N LEU A 10 7.90 -35.79 29.15
CA LEU A 10 7.43 -34.43 28.88
C LEU A 10 7.44 -34.20 27.36
N ALA A 11 6.29 -34.32 26.71
CA ALA A 11 6.14 -34.01 25.29
C ALA A 11 6.08 -32.49 25.08
N LEU A 12 7.15 -31.90 24.54
CA LEU A 12 7.22 -30.49 24.19
C LEU A 12 6.52 -30.30 22.83
N SER A 13 5.27 -29.84 22.83
CA SER A 13 4.55 -29.48 21.61
C SER A 13 5.09 -28.16 21.04
N PHE A 14 5.90 -28.21 19.99
CA PHE A 14 6.29 -27.04 19.22
C PHE A 14 5.12 -26.63 18.32
N THR A 15 4.37 -25.61 18.73
CA THR A 15 3.47 -24.90 17.80
C THR A 15 4.33 -24.03 16.90
N VAL A 16 4.60 -24.50 15.69
CA VAL A 16 5.18 -23.66 14.64
C VAL A 16 4.12 -22.60 14.30
N GLY A 17 4.33 -21.38 14.80
CA GLY A 17 3.54 -20.24 14.37
C GLY A 17 3.68 -20.09 12.87
N LEU A 18 2.57 -20.05 12.14
CA LEU A 18 2.54 -19.71 10.73
C LEU A 18 3.05 -18.27 10.58
N ALA A 19 4.36 -18.11 10.38
CA ALA A 19 4.92 -16.87 9.89
C ALA A 19 4.29 -16.63 8.51
N GLN A 20 3.53 -15.54 8.36
CA GLN A 20 3.09 -15.08 7.05
C GLN A 20 4.35 -14.88 6.20
N ALA A 21 4.50 -15.63 5.11
CA ALA A 21 5.63 -15.46 4.22
C ALA A 21 5.61 -14.03 3.66
N ALA A 22 6.78 -13.37 3.64
CA ALA A 22 6.91 -12.08 2.98
C ALA A 22 6.55 -12.20 1.49
N GLY A 23 6.03 -11.13 0.89
CA GLY A 23 5.66 -11.13 -0.53
C GLY A 23 6.86 -11.35 -1.46
N ASN A 24 6.66 -12.08 -2.55
CA ASN A 24 7.64 -12.29 -3.60
C ASN A 24 7.35 -11.39 -4.81
N ALA A 25 8.26 -10.47 -5.12
CA ALA A 25 8.10 -9.51 -6.21
C ALA A 25 8.08 -10.16 -7.61
N GLU A 26 8.74 -11.30 -7.81
CA GLU A 26 8.71 -12.04 -9.08
C GLU A 26 7.34 -12.68 -9.30
N GLU A 27 6.78 -13.32 -8.27
CA GLU A 27 5.41 -13.84 -8.31
C GLU A 27 4.39 -12.72 -8.47
N GLY A 28 4.61 -11.59 -7.81
CA GLY A 28 3.78 -10.40 -7.94
C GLY A 28 3.76 -9.87 -9.37
N LYS A 29 4.90 -9.87 -10.05
CA LYS A 29 5.00 -9.52 -11.47
C LYS A 29 4.18 -10.47 -12.35
N ASN A 30 4.26 -11.77 -12.10
CA ASN A 30 3.50 -12.77 -12.87
C ASN A 30 1.98 -12.62 -12.67
N LYS A 31 1.55 -12.14 -11.50
CA LYS A 31 0.14 -11.91 -11.15
C LYS A 31 -0.38 -10.53 -11.52
N SER A 32 0.48 -9.58 -11.88
CA SER A 32 0.10 -8.17 -12.08
C SER A 32 -0.59 -7.87 -13.42
N ALA A 33 -0.74 -8.87 -14.30
CA ALA A 33 -1.22 -8.68 -15.67
C ALA A 33 -2.55 -7.91 -15.75
N THR A 34 -3.54 -8.23 -14.91
CA THR A 34 -4.82 -7.53 -14.91
C THR A 34 -4.72 -6.14 -14.26
N CYS A 35 -3.88 -5.99 -13.24
CA CYS A 35 -3.60 -4.70 -12.59
C CYS A 35 -2.98 -3.69 -13.57
N ALA A 36 -2.10 -4.18 -14.44
CA ALA A 36 -1.40 -3.38 -15.44
C ALA A 36 -2.33 -2.68 -16.44
N GLY A 37 -3.54 -3.22 -16.68
CA GLY A 37 -4.52 -2.61 -17.59
C GLY A 37 -4.95 -1.20 -17.16
N CYS A 38 -4.97 -0.92 -15.86
CA CYS A 38 -5.31 0.40 -15.32
C CYS A 38 -4.12 1.12 -14.68
N HIS A 39 -3.28 0.39 -13.94
CA HIS A 39 -2.17 0.98 -13.20
C HIS A 39 -0.86 1.06 -14.01
N GLY A 40 -0.83 0.50 -15.23
CA GLY A 40 0.39 0.34 -16.02
C GLY A 40 1.23 -0.85 -15.53
N ALA A 41 2.04 -1.41 -16.43
CA ALA A 41 2.86 -2.61 -16.14
C ALA A 41 3.71 -2.43 -14.87
N GLU A 42 4.37 -1.29 -14.73
CA GLU A 42 5.23 -0.97 -13.59
C GLU A 42 4.49 -0.13 -12.53
N GLY A 43 3.17 -0.02 -12.58
CA GLY A 43 2.38 0.75 -11.59
C GLY A 43 2.40 2.26 -11.79
N ASN A 44 2.85 2.74 -12.96
CA ASN A 44 2.79 4.14 -13.36
C ASN A 44 1.63 4.35 -14.35
N SER A 45 0.43 4.61 -13.85
CA SER A 45 -0.79 4.68 -14.68
C SER A 45 -0.68 5.76 -15.78
N PRO A 46 -0.76 5.39 -17.08
CA PRO A 46 -0.54 6.34 -18.17
C PRO A 46 -1.83 6.88 -18.81
N LEU A 47 -2.97 6.20 -18.63
CA LEU A 47 -4.16 6.42 -19.44
C LEU A 47 -5.19 7.35 -18.80
N ASN A 48 -5.36 7.24 -17.47
CA ASN A 48 -6.40 7.98 -16.76
C ASN A 48 -5.83 8.54 -15.44
N PRO A 49 -5.84 9.88 -15.25
CA PRO A 49 -5.28 10.51 -14.06
C PRO A 49 -6.05 10.20 -12.77
N VAL A 50 -7.24 9.60 -12.82
CA VAL A 50 -7.93 9.09 -11.61
C VAL A 50 -7.54 7.67 -11.23
N TRP A 51 -6.78 6.95 -12.06
CA TRP A 51 -6.18 5.67 -11.69
C TRP A 51 -4.83 5.93 -11.03
N PRO A 52 -4.64 5.54 -9.76
CA PRO A 52 -3.44 5.92 -9.03
C PRO A 52 -2.19 5.24 -9.60
N LYS A 53 -1.08 5.95 -9.51
CA LYS A 53 0.25 5.33 -9.50
C LYS A 53 0.42 4.54 -8.22
N ILE A 54 0.83 3.29 -8.36
CA ILE A 54 1.13 2.37 -7.25
C ILE A 54 2.61 1.96 -7.23
N ALA A 55 3.37 2.36 -8.25
CA ALA A 55 4.82 2.23 -8.30
C ALA A 55 5.47 2.91 -7.09
N GLY A 56 6.38 2.20 -6.41
CA GLY A 56 7.17 2.74 -5.30
C GLY A 56 6.36 3.04 -4.04
N GLN A 57 5.09 2.63 -3.98
CA GLN A 57 4.27 2.78 -2.79
C GLN A 57 4.68 1.75 -1.73
N HIS A 58 4.49 2.11 -0.46
CA HIS A 58 4.85 1.23 0.66
C HIS A 58 4.07 -0.09 0.58
N PRO A 59 4.74 -1.26 0.73
CA PRO A 59 4.08 -2.55 0.55
C PRO A 59 2.93 -2.74 1.55
N ALA A 60 3.14 -2.40 2.82
CA ALA A 60 2.09 -2.48 3.85
C ALA A 60 0.87 -1.59 3.53
N TYR A 61 1.08 -0.46 2.85
CA TYR A 61 -0.01 0.39 2.41
C TYR A 61 -0.78 -0.26 1.25
N ILE A 62 -0.07 -0.78 0.24
CA ILE A 62 -0.68 -1.50 -0.89
C ILE A 62 -1.51 -2.68 -0.37
N GLU A 63 -0.93 -3.51 0.50
CA GLU A 63 -1.64 -4.64 1.11
C GLU A 63 -2.91 -4.18 1.83
N LYS A 64 -2.81 -3.14 2.67
CA LYS A 64 -3.95 -2.58 3.38
C LYS A 64 -5.04 -2.15 2.41
N GLN A 65 -4.70 -1.43 1.34
CA GLN A 65 -5.71 -0.96 0.39
C GLN A 65 -6.42 -2.12 -0.30
N ILE A 66 -5.68 -3.13 -0.77
CA ILE A 66 -6.29 -4.29 -1.43
C ILE A 66 -7.17 -5.07 -0.45
N LYS A 67 -6.71 -5.29 0.79
CA LYS A 67 -7.49 -5.93 1.85
C LYS A 67 -8.75 -5.13 2.20
N ASP A 68 -8.66 -3.80 2.24
CA ASP A 68 -9.81 -2.92 2.50
C ASP A 68 -10.82 -2.96 1.35
N PHE A 69 -10.37 -3.04 0.09
CA PHE A 69 -11.25 -3.26 -1.06
C PHE A 69 -11.94 -4.63 -1.01
N LYS A 70 -11.17 -5.69 -0.73
CA LYS A 70 -11.68 -7.07 -0.58
C LYS A 70 -12.71 -7.18 0.55
N ALA A 71 -12.46 -6.49 1.67
CA ALA A 71 -13.37 -6.44 2.82
C ALA A 71 -14.49 -5.38 2.68
N ASN A 72 -14.55 -4.67 1.55
CA ASN A 72 -15.46 -3.56 1.29
C ASN A 72 -15.43 -2.43 2.36
N LYS A 73 -14.30 -2.28 3.08
CA LYS A 73 -14.01 -1.12 3.95
C LYS A 73 -13.62 0.12 3.16
N ARG A 74 -13.06 -0.11 1.97
CA ARG A 74 -12.89 0.88 0.91
C ARG A 74 -13.69 0.38 -0.29
N SER A 75 -14.61 1.20 -0.80
CA SER A 75 -15.44 0.80 -1.94
C SER A 75 -15.05 1.61 -3.17
N ASP A 76 -14.75 0.92 -4.25
CA ASP A 76 -14.61 1.51 -5.58
C ASP A 76 -15.13 0.50 -6.62
N PRO A 77 -16.06 0.89 -7.52
CA PRO A 77 -16.69 -0.03 -8.46
C PRO A 77 -15.72 -0.78 -9.37
N MET A 78 -14.52 -0.24 -9.58
CA MET A 78 -13.48 -0.90 -10.38
C MET A 78 -12.57 -1.77 -9.51
N MET A 79 -12.07 -1.24 -8.39
CA MET A 79 -11.07 -1.96 -7.60
C MET A 79 -11.64 -3.05 -6.68
N THR A 80 -12.89 -2.90 -6.20
CA THR A 80 -13.50 -3.91 -5.32
C THR A 80 -13.60 -5.28 -6.00
N PRO A 81 -14.16 -5.42 -7.23
CA PRO A 81 -14.18 -6.71 -7.94
C PRO A 81 -12.79 -7.29 -8.20
N MET A 82 -11.79 -6.43 -8.43
CA MET A 82 -10.40 -6.86 -8.67
C MET A 82 -9.74 -7.44 -7.42
N ALA A 83 -10.11 -6.98 -6.23
CA ALA A 83 -9.53 -7.44 -4.97
C ALA A 83 -10.15 -8.75 -4.46
N MET A 84 -11.41 -9.03 -4.81
CA MET A 84 -12.17 -10.19 -4.32
C MET A 84 -11.46 -11.54 -4.51
N PRO A 85 -10.94 -11.89 -5.70
CA PRO A 85 -10.36 -13.23 -5.94
C PRO A 85 -8.96 -13.41 -5.34
N LEU A 86 -8.28 -12.35 -4.90
CA LEU A 86 -6.89 -12.42 -4.46
C LEU A 86 -6.75 -13.13 -3.11
N SER A 87 -5.83 -14.08 -2.99
CA SER A 87 -5.43 -14.63 -1.69
C SER A 87 -4.56 -13.64 -0.91
N ASP A 88 -4.37 -13.85 0.40
CA ASP A 88 -3.47 -13.00 1.19
C ASP A 88 -2.03 -13.03 0.65
N GLN A 89 -1.59 -14.17 0.09
CA GLN A 89 -0.27 -14.29 -0.54
C GLN A 89 -0.20 -13.50 -1.85
N ASP A 90 -1.24 -13.54 -2.69
CA ASP A 90 -1.28 -12.75 -3.92
C ASP A 90 -1.21 -11.25 -3.61
N ILE A 91 -1.88 -10.81 -2.55
CA ILE A 91 -1.85 -9.43 -2.07
C ILE A 91 -0.42 -9.04 -1.64
N ALA A 92 0.25 -9.90 -0.86
CA ALA A 92 1.63 -9.66 -0.44
C ALA A 92 2.60 -9.63 -1.63
N ASP A 93 2.47 -10.54 -2.58
CA ASP A 93 3.31 -10.62 -3.78
C ASP A 93 3.13 -9.39 -4.68
N LEU A 94 1.89 -8.98 -4.95
CA LEU A 94 1.57 -7.78 -5.73
C LEU A 94 2.09 -6.51 -5.04
N ALA A 95 1.96 -6.43 -3.71
CA ALA A 95 2.51 -5.32 -2.93
C ALA A 95 4.04 -5.27 -3.02
N ALA A 96 4.72 -6.41 -2.89
CA ALA A 96 6.16 -6.51 -3.07
C ALA A 96 6.58 -6.04 -4.48
N TYR A 97 5.91 -6.52 -5.53
CA TYR A 97 6.20 -6.14 -6.91
C TYR A 97 6.05 -4.63 -7.16
N TYR A 98 4.90 -4.05 -6.82
CA TYR A 98 4.66 -2.63 -7.11
C TYR A 98 5.49 -1.71 -6.23
N SER A 99 5.77 -2.10 -4.98
CA SER A 99 6.67 -1.35 -4.09
C SER A 99 8.10 -1.28 -4.62
N SER A 100 8.55 -2.28 -5.38
CA SER A 100 9.89 -2.31 -5.97
C SER A 100 10.01 -1.51 -7.27
N GLN A 101 8.91 -0.95 -7.80
CA GLN A 101 8.94 -0.18 -9.04
C GLN A 101 9.34 1.27 -8.79
N THR A 102 9.93 1.89 -9.80
CA THR A 102 10.27 3.32 -9.74
C THR A 102 9.06 4.17 -10.11
N VAL A 103 8.66 5.08 -9.21
CA VAL A 103 7.62 6.07 -9.49
C VAL A 103 8.09 7.09 -10.53
N LYS A 104 7.24 7.36 -11.52
CA LYS A 104 7.43 8.42 -12.52
C LYS A 104 6.67 9.66 -12.06
N THR A 105 7.38 10.74 -11.74
CA THR A 105 6.76 12.00 -11.29
C THR A 105 6.10 12.75 -12.44
N GLY A 106 5.04 13.52 -12.12
CA GLY A 106 4.40 14.44 -13.06
C GLY A 106 4.93 15.86 -12.95
N VAL A 107 4.29 16.78 -13.67
CA VAL A 107 4.53 18.23 -13.58
C VAL A 107 3.39 18.87 -12.80
N ALA A 108 3.72 19.73 -11.84
CA ALA A 108 2.73 20.49 -11.09
C ALA A 108 2.23 21.69 -11.91
N ALA A 109 0.96 22.04 -11.73
CA ALA A 109 0.39 23.24 -12.36
C ALA A 109 1.06 24.49 -11.77
N ALA A 110 1.74 25.28 -12.61
CA ALA A 110 2.61 26.36 -12.18
C ALA A 110 1.92 27.41 -11.31
N ASP A 111 0.65 27.69 -11.60
CA ASP A 111 -0.22 28.62 -10.85
C ASP A 111 -0.65 28.09 -9.48
N LYS A 112 -0.45 26.80 -9.19
CA LYS A 112 -0.84 26.15 -7.93
C LYS A 112 0.34 25.73 -7.05
N VAL A 113 1.57 25.75 -7.57
CA VAL A 113 2.75 25.23 -6.84
C VAL A 113 2.94 25.93 -5.50
N GLU A 114 2.95 27.26 -5.49
CA GLU A 114 3.23 28.04 -4.28
C GLU A 114 2.15 27.81 -3.20
N ALA A 115 0.88 27.92 -3.59
CA ALA A 115 -0.24 27.70 -2.66
C ALA A 115 -0.27 26.26 -2.14
N GLY A 116 -0.04 25.27 -3.02
CA GLY A 116 0.02 23.87 -2.66
C GLY A 116 1.18 23.55 -1.73
N GLU A 117 2.37 24.09 -1.98
CA GLU A 117 3.53 23.91 -1.11
C GLU A 117 3.31 24.53 0.27
N ARG A 118 2.75 25.74 0.34
CA ARG A 118 2.41 26.38 1.62
C ARG A 118 1.45 25.52 2.42
N LEU A 119 0.36 25.05 1.81
CA LEU A 119 -0.62 24.18 2.47
C LEU A 119 0.01 22.86 2.90
N TYR A 120 0.84 22.26 2.05
CA TYR A 120 1.53 21.00 2.34
C TYR A 120 2.42 21.11 3.58
N ARG A 121 3.17 22.21 3.70
CA ARG A 121 4.16 22.41 4.75
C ARG A 121 3.58 22.96 6.04
N ALA A 122 2.62 23.87 5.94
CA ALA A 122 2.12 24.64 7.09
C ALA A 122 0.68 24.27 7.49
N GLY A 123 -0.06 23.57 6.63
CA GLY A 123 -1.49 23.40 6.81
C GLY A 123 -2.24 24.72 6.58
N ASN A 124 -3.47 24.78 7.09
CA ASN A 124 -4.30 25.98 7.10
C ASN A 124 -4.96 26.12 8.48
N ALA A 125 -4.46 27.08 9.27
CA ALA A 125 -4.96 27.33 10.62
C ALA A 125 -6.40 27.86 10.63
N ASP A 126 -6.79 28.63 9.62
CA ASP A 126 -8.12 29.24 9.51
C ASP A 126 -9.20 28.18 9.29
N THR A 127 -8.86 27.08 8.59
CA THR A 127 -9.77 25.96 8.33
C THR A 127 -9.47 24.72 9.17
N GLY A 128 -8.50 24.79 10.09
CA GLY A 128 -8.09 23.68 10.95
C GLY A 128 -7.40 22.51 10.22
N VAL A 129 -6.95 22.71 8.98
CA VAL A 129 -6.23 21.68 8.22
C VAL A 129 -4.79 21.59 8.74
N ALA A 130 -4.40 20.43 9.25
CA ALA A 130 -3.02 20.19 9.67
C ALA A 130 -2.06 20.16 8.48
N ALA A 131 -0.78 20.43 8.73
CA ALA A 131 0.26 20.29 7.72
C ALA A 131 0.36 18.85 7.22
N CYS A 132 0.23 18.65 5.90
CA CYS A 132 0.31 17.32 5.28
C CYS A 132 1.66 16.64 5.57
N MET A 133 2.75 17.43 5.60
CA MET A 133 4.09 16.93 5.85
C MET A 133 4.28 16.31 7.23
N ALA A 134 3.40 16.60 8.21
CA ALA A 134 3.47 16.02 9.55
C ALA A 134 3.31 14.49 9.51
N CYS A 135 2.54 13.97 8.56
CA CYS A 135 2.32 12.54 8.37
C CYS A 135 3.03 12.00 7.12
N HIS A 136 3.05 12.78 6.03
CA HIS A 136 3.59 12.34 4.74
C HIS A 136 5.06 12.71 4.51
N GLY A 137 5.71 13.36 5.48
CA GLY A 137 7.09 13.78 5.42
C GLY A 137 7.34 15.00 4.52
N PRO A 138 8.51 15.65 4.59
CA PRO A 138 8.79 16.89 3.86
C PRO A 138 8.74 16.76 2.33
N SER A 139 9.05 15.57 1.80
CA SER A 139 9.08 15.28 0.37
C SER A 139 7.84 14.53 -0.15
N GLY A 140 6.87 14.19 0.72
CA GLY A 140 5.73 13.36 0.35
C GLY A 140 6.05 11.87 0.22
N ALA A 141 7.17 11.43 0.78
CA ALA A 141 7.58 10.02 0.79
C ALA A 141 6.70 9.13 1.70
N GLY A 142 5.86 9.71 2.56
CA GLY A 142 5.09 8.95 3.53
C GLY A 142 5.91 8.52 4.75
N ASN A 143 5.31 7.68 5.58
CA ASN A 143 5.93 7.05 6.74
C ASN A 143 5.44 5.60 6.82
N PRO A 144 6.21 4.63 6.30
CA PRO A 144 5.77 3.24 6.21
C PRO A 144 5.52 2.59 7.57
N GLN A 145 6.26 2.98 8.62
CA GLN A 145 6.11 2.46 9.97
C GLN A 145 4.76 2.85 10.59
N ALA A 146 4.23 4.02 10.23
CA ALA A 146 2.89 4.48 10.62
C ALA A 146 1.83 4.20 9.52
N ASN A 147 2.22 3.53 8.43
CA ASN A 147 1.40 3.26 7.25
C ASN A 147 0.83 4.52 6.56
N PHE A 148 1.50 5.67 6.68
CA PHE A 148 1.17 6.86 5.91
C PHE A 148 1.74 6.71 4.49
N PRO A 149 0.91 6.81 3.44
CA PRO A 149 1.34 6.55 2.08
C PRO A 149 2.30 7.60 1.54
N ALA A 150 3.13 7.19 0.59
CA ALA A 150 3.78 8.11 -0.32
C ALA A 150 2.71 8.80 -1.19
N ILE A 151 2.78 10.13 -1.28
CA ILE A 151 1.89 10.98 -2.09
C ILE A 151 2.65 11.78 -3.15
N ALA A 152 3.98 11.84 -3.03
CA ALA A 152 4.85 12.44 -4.04
C ALA A 152 4.69 11.75 -5.41
N GLY A 153 4.63 12.56 -6.46
CA GLY A 153 4.55 12.05 -7.84
C GLY A 153 3.20 11.44 -8.25
N GLN A 154 2.22 11.37 -7.34
CA GLN A 154 0.87 10.90 -7.64
C GLN A 154 0.14 11.83 -8.63
N HIS A 155 -0.83 11.29 -9.35
CA HIS A 155 -1.71 12.11 -10.19
C HIS A 155 -2.54 13.08 -9.35
N ALA A 156 -2.56 14.35 -9.73
CA ALA A 156 -3.32 15.38 -9.03
C ALA A 156 -4.83 15.04 -8.95
N ALA A 157 -5.42 14.55 -10.03
CA ALA A 157 -6.84 14.17 -10.06
C ALA A 157 -7.16 12.99 -9.13
N TYR A 158 -6.25 12.03 -8.97
CA TYR A 158 -6.42 10.96 -7.99
C TYR A 158 -6.30 11.49 -6.56
N VAL A 159 -5.32 12.37 -6.28
CA VAL A 159 -5.18 12.98 -4.95
C VAL A 159 -6.44 13.77 -4.60
N GLU A 160 -6.98 14.55 -5.52
CA GLU A 160 -8.23 15.30 -5.33
C GLU A 160 -9.43 14.40 -5.07
N LYS A 161 -9.57 13.28 -5.80
CA LYS A 161 -10.62 12.27 -5.53
C LYS A 161 -10.49 11.64 -4.13
N ALA A 162 -9.30 11.62 -3.55
CA ALA A 162 -8.98 10.91 -2.32
C ALA A 162 -9.01 11.78 -1.05
N LEU A 163 -9.16 13.11 -1.18
CA LEU A 163 -9.36 14.05 -0.08
C LEU A 163 -10.83 14.10 0.35
#